data_AF-A0A542B107-F1
#
_entry.id   AF-A0A542B107-F1
#
_cell.length_a   1.000
_cell.length_b   1.000
_cell.length_c   1.000
_cell.angle_alpha   90.00
_cell.angle_beta   90.00
_cell.angle_gamma   90.00
#
_symmetry.space_group_name_H-M   'P 1'
#
loop_
_entity.id
_entity.type
_entity.pdbx_description
1 polymer ?
#
loop_
_entity_poly.entity_id
_entity_poly.type
_entity_poly.pdbx_seq_one_letter_code
_entity_poly.pdbx_strand_id
1 'polypeptide(L)'
;MAGKGNYALIIKPGAALPALFKKKKVMMHYYFRDDTSDRFHDLELVAWKESKDVLYTDTNTYHSSFTQVEEIRLHASKGKDYKVRSFKSDFGKNSCIGSHARNVKELDRSVIKDSSMWRSPFKKISRDEYESFRNELIEIYQKELFLDLDNMEPKEQPIQELVSEAKEYIKNSKNTKSEV
;
A
#
# COMPACT_ATOMS: atom_id res chain seq x y z
N MET A 1 17.43 19.53 -23.01
CA MET A 1 17.43 20.52 -21.91
C MET A 1 16.05 20.53 -21.30
N ALA A 2 15.96 20.31 -19.99
CA ALA A 2 14.70 20.16 -19.25
C ALA A 2 14.03 21.53 -19.01
N GLY A 3 12.79 21.69 -19.47
CA GLY A 3 11.93 22.83 -19.12
C GLY A 3 11.35 22.64 -17.73
N LYS A 4 11.83 23.40 -16.74
CA LYS A 4 11.24 23.51 -15.41
C LYS A 4 9.92 24.27 -15.51
N GLY A 5 8.80 23.56 -15.47
CA GLY A 5 7.47 24.15 -15.32
C GLY A 5 7.29 24.70 -13.90
N ASN A 6 7.45 26.02 -13.73
CA ASN A 6 7.08 26.73 -12.51
C ASN A 6 5.55 26.83 -12.44
N TYR A 7 4.91 26.06 -11.56
CA TYR A 7 3.52 26.30 -11.19
C TYR A 7 3.47 27.50 -10.24
N ALA A 8 3.25 28.69 -10.78
CA ALA A 8 2.95 29.86 -9.97
C ALA A 8 1.54 29.70 -9.37
N LEU A 9 1.46 29.55 -8.04
CA LEU A 9 0.21 29.75 -7.32
C LEU A 9 -0.20 31.22 -7.47
N ILE A 10 -1.24 31.50 -8.24
CA ILE A 10 -1.86 32.82 -8.29
C ILE A 10 -2.68 32.99 -7.01
N ILE A 11 -2.10 33.69 -6.02
CA ILE A 11 -2.76 34.03 -4.76
C ILE A 11 -3.58 35.30 -4.98
N LYS A 12 -4.87 35.29 -4.57
CA LYS A 12 -5.71 36.51 -4.57
C LYS A 12 -5.07 37.59 -3.69
N PRO A 13 -4.99 38.85 -4.13
CA PRO A 13 -4.51 39.94 -3.29
C PRO A 13 -5.47 40.15 -2.11
N GLY A 14 -4.97 40.02 -0.87
CA GLY A 14 -5.72 40.28 0.36
C GLY A 14 -5.90 39.11 1.34
N ALA A 15 -5.41 37.90 1.03
CA ALA A 15 -5.44 36.80 2.00
C ALA A 15 -4.34 36.97 3.06
N ALA A 16 -4.73 37.10 4.33
CA ALA A 16 -3.81 37.24 5.45
C ALA A 16 -2.86 36.02 5.56
N LEU A 17 -1.55 36.28 5.53
CA LEU A 17 -0.46 35.31 5.59
C LEU A 17 -0.46 34.32 6.79
N PRO A 18 -1.04 34.59 7.98
CA PRO A 18 -0.93 33.62 9.10
C PRO A 18 -1.82 32.38 8.98
N ALA A 19 -2.77 32.32 8.04
CA ALA A 19 -3.61 31.12 7.85
C ALA A 19 -2.94 30.04 6.97
N LEU A 20 -1.81 30.34 6.31
CA LEU A 20 -1.19 29.48 5.29
C LEU A 20 -0.43 28.25 5.82
N PHE A 21 -0.24 28.12 7.14
CA PHE A 21 0.54 27.01 7.71
C PHE A 21 -0.23 26.17 8.75
N LYS A 22 -1.57 26.12 8.68
CA LYS A 22 -2.25 24.93 9.23
C LYS A 22 -1.79 23.75 8.38
N LYS A 23 -0.93 22.88 8.93
CA LYS A 23 -0.58 21.57 8.32
C LYS A 23 -1.89 20.93 7.86
N LYS A 24 -2.14 20.95 6.54
CA LYS A 24 -3.36 20.37 5.97
C LYS A 24 -3.31 18.90 6.32
N LYS A 25 -4.28 18.44 7.13
CA LYS A 25 -4.34 17.04 7.56
C LYS A 25 -4.34 16.17 6.31
N VAL A 26 -3.29 15.37 6.16
CA VAL A 26 -3.18 14.45 5.03
C VAL A 26 -4.19 13.33 5.25
N MET A 27 -5.11 13.15 4.29
CA MET A 27 -6.06 12.05 4.30
C MET A 27 -5.50 10.92 3.45
N MET A 28 -5.35 9.76 4.08
CA MET A 28 -4.82 8.56 3.47
C MET A 28 -5.88 7.46 3.49
N HIS A 29 -5.91 6.65 2.44
CA HIS A 29 -6.78 5.49 2.29
C HIS A 29 -5.92 4.27 2.05
N TYR A 30 -6.11 3.23 2.85
CA TYR A 30 -5.27 2.03 2.84
C TYR A 30 -6.08 0.82 2.45
N TYR A 31 -5.47 -0.05 1.66
CA TYR A 31 -6.09 -1.26 1.16
C TYR A 31 -5.13 -2.43 1.28
N PHE A 32 -5.70 -3.61 1.55
CA PHE A 32 -4.99 -4.86 1.60
C PHE A 32 -5.74 -5.93 0.81
N ARG A 33 -4.99 -6.77 0.12
CA ARG A 33 -5.48 -7.97 -0.55
C ARG A 33 -4.67 -9.17 -0.11
N ASP A 34 -5.39 -10.23 0.20
CA ASP A 34 -4.85 -11.56 0.45
C ASP A 34 -5.47 -12.53 -0.56
N ASP A 35 -4.72 -12.85 -1.60
CA ASP A 35 -5.06 -13.86 -2.59
C ASP A 35 -4.26 -15.15 -2.36
N THR A 36 -4.27 -15.62 -1.11
CA THR A 36 -3.66 -16.89 -0.71
C THR A 36 -4.48 -18.11 -1.12
N SER A 37 -3.77 -19.18 -1.46
CA SER A 37 -4.29 -20.54 -1.59
C SER A 37 -3.28 -21.58 -1.12
N ASP A 38 -3.63 -22.85 -1.31
CA ASP A 38 -2.78 -24.01 -1.08
C ASP A 38 -1.48 -24.00 -1.91
N ARG A 39 -1.46 -23.32 -3.07
CA ARG A 39 -0.31 -23.32 -3.99
C ARG A 39 0.57 -22.08 -3.94
N PHE A 40 -0.01 -20.95 -3.52
CA PHE A 40 0.69 -19.67 -3.52
C PHE A 40 0.03 -18.68 -2.57
N HIS A 41 0.83 -17.68 -2.18
CA HIS A 41 0.45 -16.53 -1.37
C HIS A 41 0.72 -15.27 -2.18
N ASP A 42 -0.33 -14.54 -2.54
CA ASP A 42 -0.23 -13.22 -3.15
C ASP A 42 -0.79 -12.19 -2.17
N LEU A 43 0.10 -11.42 -1.54
CA LEU A 43 -0.24 -10.38 -0.57
C LEU A 43 0.07 -9.01 -1.18
N GLU A 44 -0.86 -8.07 -1.07
CA GLU A 44 -0.70 -6.73 -1.63
C GLU A 44 -1.26 -5.64 -0.71
N LEU A 45 -0.46 -4.59 -0.53
CA LEU A 45 -0.81 -3.37 0.20
C LEU A 45 -0.75 -2.20 -0.76
N VAL A 46 -1.76 -1.33 -0.69
CA VAL A 46 -1.77 -0.07 -1.46
C VAL A 46 -2.22 1.08 -0.59
N ALA A 47 -1.47 2.18 -0.62
CA ALA A 47 -1.81 3.43 0.07
C ALA A 47 -2.09 4.55 -0.92
N TRP A 48 -3.19 5.26 -0.71
CA TRP A 48 -3.63 6.39 -1.52
C TRP A 48 -3.70 7.66 -0.70
N LYS A 49 -3.20 8.76 -1.24
CA LYS A 49 -3.33 10.10 -0.68
C LYS A 49 -4.48 10.84 -1.35
N GLU A 50 -5.37 11.41 -0.55
CA GLU A 50 -6.44 12.28 -1.01
C GLU A 50 -6.04 13.76 -0.98
N SER A 51 -6.25 14.43 -2.10
CA SER A 51 -6.20 15.88 -2.24
C SER A 51 -7.62 16.40 -2.47
N LYS A 52 -8.17 17.12 -1.49
CA LYS A 52 -9.49 17.77 -1.62
C LYS A 52 -9.40 19.10 -2.35
N ASP A 53 -10.54 19.51 -2.90
CA ASP A 53 -10.76 20.79 -3.57
C ASP A 53 -9.84 20.97 -4.78
N VAL A 54 -9.67 19.90 -5.55
CA VAL A 54 -8.94 19.94 -6.82
C VAL A 54 -9.92 20.36 -7.92
N LEU A 55 -9.56 21.41 -8.67
CA LEU A 55 -10.32 21.87 -9.82
C LEU A 55 -10.08 20.92 -11.00
N TYR A 56 -11.16 20.32 -11.49
CA TYR A 56 -11.19 19.54 -12.71
C TYR A 56 -11.53 20.48 -13.88
N THR A 57 -10.57 20.73 -14.77
CA THR A 57 -10.70 21.75 -15.84
C THR A 57 -11.65 21.32 -16.96
N ASP A 58 -11.90 20.02 -17.11
CA ASP A 58 -12.87 19.43 -18.05
C ASP A 58 -14.32 19.70 -17.64
N THR A 59 -14.63 19.65 -16.34
CA THR A 59 -15.98 19.87 -15.81
C THR A 59 -16.16 21.21 -15.11
N ASN A 60 -15.07 21.95 -14.88
CA ASN A 60 -15.02 23.17 -14.09
C ASN A 60 -15.63 23.02 -12.68
N THR A 61 -15.43 21.85 -12.06
CA THR A 61 -15.93 21.51 -10.73
C THR A 61 -14.81 21.10 -9.79
N TYR A 62 -15.03 21.28 -8.48
CA TYR A 62 -14.08 20.91 -7.44
C TYR A 62 -14.42 19.52 -6.88
N HIS A 63 -13.44 18.63 -6.85
CA HIS A 63 -13.58 17.26 -6.36
C HIS A 63 -12.34 16.79 -5.59
N SER A 64 -12.41 15.60 -4.99
CA SER A 64 -11.24 14.92 -4.47
C SER A 64 -10.44 14.30 -5.61
N SER A 65 -9.12 14.33 -5.50
CA SER A 65 -8.18 13.62 -6.37
C SER A 65 -7.32 12.68 -5.54
N PHE A 66 -6.94 11.53 -6.10
CA PHE A 66 -6.21 10.49 -5.39
C PHE A 66 -4.90 10.14 -6.10
N THR A 67 -3.84 10.03 -5.32
CA THR A 67 -2.50 9.64 -5.79
C THR A 67 -2.03 8.42 -4.99
N GLN A 68 -1.67 7.34 -5.67
CA GLN A 68 -1.09 6.18 -4.99
C GLN A 68 0.31 6.52 -4.54
N VAL A 69 0.58 6.35 -3.25
CA VAL A 69 1.85 6.74 -2.63
C VAL A 69 2.78 5.54 -2.48
N GLU A 70 2.21 4.36 -2.23
CA GLU A 70 2.97 3.14 -2.01
C GLU A 70 2.13 1.94 -2.48
N GLU A 71 2.80 0.98 -3.11
CA GLU A 71 2.32 -0.38 -3.34
C GLU A 71 3.42 -1.36 -2.92
N ILE A 72 3.05 -2.33 -2.10
CA ILE A 72 3.93 -3.43 -1.72
C ILE A 72 3.22 -4.71 -2.09
N ARG A 73 3.89 -5.55 -2.86
CA ARG A 73 3.39 -6.86 -3.26
C ARG A 73 4.41 -7.95 -2.96
N LEU A 74 3.96 -8.98 -2.27
CA LEU A 74 4.70 -10.21 -2.04
C LEU A 74 3.98 -11.36 -2.74
N HIS A 75 4.70 -12.07 -3.60
CA HIS A 75 4.27 -13.35 -4.14
C HIS A 75 5.19 -14.44 -3.59
N ALA A 76 4.63 -15.52 -3.08
CA ALA A 76 5.36 -16.70 -2.67
C ALA A 76 4.63 -17.97 -3.12
N SER A 77 5.33 -18.87 -3.79
CA SER A 77 4.82 -20.19 -4.17
C SER A 77 5.92 -21.24 -3.96
N LYS A 78 5.53 -22.43 -3.51
CA LYS A 78 6.43 -23.58 -3.36
C LYS A 78 5.76 -24.81 -3.99
N GLY A 79 6.50 -25.50 -4.84
CA GLY A 79 6.17 -26.82 -5.38
C GLY A 79 7.20 -27.86 -4.95
N LYS A 80 7.09 -29.07 -5.50
CA LYS A 80 8.06 -30.15 -5.26
C LYS A 80 9.46 -29.78 -5.78
N ASP A 81 9.52 -29.15 -6.95
CA ASP A 81 10.77 -28.90 -7.67
C ASP A 81 11.06 -27.40 -7.83
N TYR A 82 10.27 -26.52 -7.18
CA TYR A 82 10.45 -25.08 -7.31
C TYR A 82 10.07 -24.33 -6.04
N LYS A 83 10.71 -23.18 -5.84
CA LYS A 83 10.35 -22.16 -4.87
C LYS A 83 10.44 -20.82 -5.59
N VAL A 84 9.32 -20.12 -5.70
CA VAL A 84 9.24 -18.78 -6.29
C VAL A 84 8.91 -17.81 -5.19
N ARG A 85 9.71 -16.75 -5.08
CA ARG A 85 9.39 -15.58 -4.27
C ARG A 85 9.66 -14.34 -5.09
N SER A 86 8.74 -13.38 -5.03
CA SER A 86 8.98 -12.06 -5.59
C SER A 86 8.44 -11.01 -4.63
N PHE A 87 9.17 -9.92 -4.53
CA PHE A 87 8.78 -8.75 -3.75
C PHE A 87 8.88 -7.54 -4.66
N LYS A 88 7.78 -6.79 -4.76
CA LYS A 88 7.70 -5.51 -5.46
C LYS A 88 7.39 -4.43 -4.45
N SER A 89 8.15 -3.34 -4.49
CA SER A 89 7.81 -2.12 -3.78
C SER A 89 7.87 -0.96 -4.77
N ASP A 90 6.76 -0.25 -4.89
CA ASP A 90 6.63 0.93 -5.73
C ASP A 90 6.24 2.13 -4.87
N PHE A 91 6.91 3.25 -5.08
CA PHE A 91 6.65 4.53 -4.42
C PHE A 91 6.16 5.52 -5.48
N GLY A 92 4.84 5.60 -5.62
CA GLY A 92 4.17 6.40 -6.63
C GLY A 92 4.30 7.89 -6.37
N LYS A 93 5.41 8.50 -6.76
CA LYS A 93 5.52 9.97 -6.71
C LYS A 93 4.63 10.67 -7.77
N ASN A 94 4.09 9.95 -8.77
CA ASN A 94 3.34 10.54 -9.89
C ASN A 94 2.25 9.64 -10.51
N SER A 95 1.76 8.58 -9.84
CA SER A 95 0.63 7.79 -10.35
C SER A 95 -0.69 8.53 -10.09
N CYS A 96 -0.99 9.51 -10.95
CA CYS A 96 -2.28 10.19 -10.95
C CYS A 96 -3.35 9.29 -11.60
N ILE A 97 -3.88 8.32 -10.84
CA ILE A 97 -5.20 7.73 -11.15
C ILE A 97 -6.33 8.76 -10.89
N GLY A 98 -5.98 9.97 -10.43
CA GLY A 98 -6.89 11.11 -10.23
C GLY A 98 -7.73 11.55 -11.43
N SER A 99 -7.62 10.94 -12.62
CA SER A 99 -8.59 11.14 -13.70
C SER A 99 -9.89 10.33 -13.54
N HIS A 100 -9.90 9.22 -12.78
CA HIS A 100 -11.04 8.28 -12.78
C HIS A 100 -11.90 8.29 -11.50
N ALA A 101 -11.37 8.75 -10.36
CA ALA A 101 -12.11 8.83 -9.10
C ALA A 101 -12.16 10.26 -8.54
N ARG A 102 -13.37 10.79 -8.38
CA ARG A 102 -13.67 12.15 -7.89
C ARG A 102 -14.10 12.20 -6.42
N ASN A 103 -14.29 11.04 -5.79
CA ASN A 103 -14.62 10.89 -4.37
C ASN A 103 -14.17 9.52 -3.84
N VAL A 104 -14.19 9.36 -2.50
CA VAL A 104 -13.71 8.14 -1.83
C VAL A 104 -14.50 6.88 -2.26
N LYS A 105 -15.81 7.02 -2.52
CA LYS A 105 -16.64 5.89 -2.98
C LYS A 105 -16.28 5.45 -4.39
N GLU A 106 -15.80 6.35 -5.24
CA GLU A 106 -15.26 6.02 -6.56
C GLU A 106 -13.87 5.39 -6.46
N LEU A 107 -13.02 5.87 -5.56
CA LEU A 107 -11.74 5.22 -5.27
C LEU A 107 -11.95 3.77 -4.81
N ASP A 108 -12.80 3.56 -3.79
CA ASP A 108 -13.11 2.23 -3.27
C ASP A 108 -13.61 1.31 -4.39
N ARG A 109 -14.49 1.81 -5.27
CA ARG A 109 -14.97 1.06 -6.42
C ARG A 109 -13.89 0.75 -7.44
N SER A 110 -12.98 1.69 -7.73
CA SER A 110 -11.89 1.48 -8.70
C SER A 110 -10.95 0.39 -8.19
N VAL A 111 -10.47 0.53 -6.95
CA VAL A 111 -9.55 -0.42 -6.32
C VAL A 111 -10.16 -1.82 -6.23
N ILE A 112 -11.46 -1.92 -5.92
CA ILE A 112 -12.18 -3.20 -5.87
C ILE A 112 -12.44 -3.76 -7.28
N LYS A 113 -12.81 -2.94 -8.27
CA LYS A 113 -13.08 -3.44 -9.65
C LYS A 113 -11.83 -3.92 -10.37
N ASP A 114 -10.71 -3.22 -10.18
CA ASP A 114 -9.41 -3.61 -10.73
C ASP A 114 -8.92 -4.94 -10.14
N SER A 115 -9.55 -5.41 -9.05
CA SER A 115 -9.30 -6.73 -8.47
C SER A 115 -10.13 -7.88 -9.07
N SER A 116 -10.94 -7.65 -10.11
CA SER A 116 -11.82 -8.69 -10.70
C SER A 116 -11.09 -9.91 -11.30
N MET A 117 -9.80 -9.80 -11.61
CA MET A 117 -8.96 -10.92 -12.06
C MET A 117 -8.40 -11.77 -10.90
N TRP A 118 -8.62 -11.36 -9.66
CA TRP A 118 -8.07 -11.96 -8.45
C TRP A 118 -9.16 -12.67 -7.67
N ARG A 119 -8.83 -13.73 -6.92
CA ARG A 119 -9.85 -14.50 -6.18
C ARG A 119 -10.40 -13.72 -4.99
N SER A 120 -9.59 -12.81 -4.45
CA SER A 120 -9.92 -11.97 -3.31
C SER A 120 -9.88 -10.50 -3.71
N PRO A 121 -10.96 -9.73 -3.46
CA PRO A 121 -10.93 -8.31 -3.69
C PRO A 121 -10.10 -7.60 -2.62
N PHE A 122 -9.67 -6.38 -2.93
CA PHE A 122 -9.11 -5.48 -1.92
C PHE A 122 -10.12 -5.19 -0.81
N LYS A 123 -9.61 -5.15 0.43
CA LYS A 123 -10.33 -4.70 1.61
C LYS A 123 -9.71 -3.39 2.08
N LYS A 124 -10.57 -2.45 2.46
CA LYS A 124 -10.12 -1.20 3.10
C LYS A 124 -9.70 -1.50 4.53
N ILE A 125 -8.56 -0.97 4.94
CA ILE A 125 -7.98 -1.20 6.27
C ILE A 125 -7.60 0.13 6.94
N SER A 126 -7.35 0.06 8.24
CA SER A 126 -6.83 1.19 9.02
C SER A 126 -5.35 1.43 8.73
N ARG A 127 -4.85 2.58 9.19
CA ARG A 127 -3.42 2.92 9.13
C ARG A 127 -2.57 1.93 9.91
N ASP A 128 -3.00 1.58 11.12
CA ASP A 128 -2.24 0.72 12.03
C ASP A 128 -2.11 -0.69 11.45
N GLU A 129 -3.20 -1.22 10.87
CA GLU A 129 -3.17 -2.47 10.13
C GLU A 129 -2.22 -2.40 8.93
N TYR A 130 -2.27 -1.31 8.16
CA TYR A 130 -1.41 -1.12 7.00
C TYR A 130 0.07 -1.11 7.39
N GLU A 131 0.43 -0.34 8.42
CA GLU A 131 1.81 -0.24 8.89
C GLU A 131 2.30 -1.57 9.50
N SER A 132 1.44 -2.32 10.19
CA SER A 132 1.75 -3.68 10.67
C SER A 132 2.05 -4.63 9.51
N PHE A 133 1.13 -4.75 8.55
CA PHE A 133 1.32 -5.64 7.40
C PHE A 133 2.52 -5.22 6.55
N ARG A 134 2.73 -3.91 6.38
CA ARG A 134 3.89 -3.36 5.67
C ARG A 134 5.20 -3.85 6.27
N ASN A 135 5.33 -3.79 7.59
CA ASN A 135 6.53 -4.25 8.29
C ASN A 135 6.69 -5.77 8.17
N GLU A 136 5.62 -6.54 8.33
CA GLU A 136 5.65 -8.00 8.18
C GLU A 136 6.09 -8.43 6.78
N LEU A 137 5.55 -7.82 5.71
CA LEU A 137 5.94 -8.15 4.34
C LEU A 137 7.41 -7.82 4.06
N ILE A 138 7.90 -6.70 4.59
CA ILE A 138 9.31 -6.31 4.47
C ILE A 138 10.20 -7.28 5.25
N GLU A 139 9.82 -7.68 6.45
CA GLU A 139 10.58 -8.63 7.26
C GLU A 139 10.65 -10.01 6.60
N ILE A 140 9.55 -10.50 6.04
CA ILE A 140 9.52 -11.76 5.27
C ILE A 140 10.51 -11.68 4.11
N TYR A 141 10.50 -10.56 3.37
CA TYR A 141 11.45 -10.36 2.29
C TYR A 141 12.91 -10.29 2.79
N GLN A 142 13.17 -9.58 3.90
CA GLN A 142 14.50 -9.44 4.49
C GLN A 142 15.07 -10.77 5.01
N LYS A 143 14.24 -11.63 5.62
CA LYS A 143 14.66 -12.96 6.08
C LYS A 143 15.07 -13.88 4.92
N GLU A 144 14.42 -13.71 3.76
CA GLU A 144 14.70 -14.50 2.54
C GLU A 144 15.75 -13.86 1.63
N LEU A 145 16.22 -12.65 1.96
CA LEU A 145 17.23 -11.89 1.20
C LEU A 145 18.62 -12.56 1.21
N PHE A 146 18.80 -13.56 2.06
CA PHE A 146 19.97 -14.43 2.10
C PHE A 146 19.72 -15.71 1.32
N LEU A 147 19.65 -15.59 0.00
CA LEU A 147 20.03 -16.72 -0.85
C LEU A 147 21.51 -16.97 -0.58
N ASP A 148 21.85 -18.12 -0.01
CA ASP A 148 23.22 -18.61 -0.05
C ASP A 148 23.53 -18.87 -1.54
N LEU A 149 24.35 -18.00 -2.15
CA LEU A 149 24.71 -18.11 -3.57
C LEU A 149 25.67 -19.28 -3.82
N ASP A 150 26.34 -19.75 -2.76
CA ASP A 150 27.32 -20.83 -2.80
C ASP A 150 26.63 -22.19 -2.57
N ASN A 151 25.57 -22.22 -1.77
CA ASN A 151 24.64 -23.36 -1.66
C ASN A 151 23.24 -22.90 -2.07
N MET A 152 22.84 -23.14 -3.33
CA MET A 152 21.45 -22.94 -3.79
C MET A 152 20.43 -23.88 -3.12
N GLU A 153 20.60 -24.20 -1.83
CA GLU A 153 19.56 -24.79 -0.99
C GLU A 153 19.11 -23.73 0.02
N PRO A 154 17.83 -23.35 0.05
CA PRO A 154 17.33 -22.43 1.04
C PRO A 154 17.54 -23.04 2.44
N LYS A 155 17.95 -22.22 3.43
CA LYS A 155 17.84 -22.60 4.84
C LYS A 155 16.36 -22.94 5.09
N GLU A 156 16.05 -24.24 5.16
CA GLU A 156 14.66 -24.69 5.21
C GLU A 156 14.06 -24.34 6.57
N GLN A 157 13.20 -23.32 6.58
CA GLN A 157 12.12 -23.24 7.56
C GLN A 157 10.80 -23.47 6.82
N PRO A 158 10.01 -24.49 7.19
CA PRO A 158 8.68 -24.73 6.65
C PRO A 158 7.84 -23.45 6.71
N ILE A 159 7.22 -23.05 5.60
CA ILE A 159 6.36 -21.86 5.52
C ILE A 159 5.23 -21.91 6.56
N GLN A 160 4.75 -23.11 6.89
CA GLN A 160 3.75 -23.29 7.94
C GLN A 160 4.26 -22.89 9.33
N GLU A 161 5.55 -23.07 9.64
CA GLU A 161 6.16 -22.66 10.90
C GLU A 161 6.26 -21.13 10.98
N LEU A 162 6.79 -20.47 9.94
CA LEU A 162 6.89 -19.01 9.90
C LEU A 162 5.51 -18.32 10.01
N VAL A 163 4.50 -18.87 9.35
CA VAL A 163 3.11 -18.37 9.46
C VAL A 163 2.50 -18.64 10.82
N SER A 164 2.84 -19.77 11.47
CA SER A 164 2.35 -20.10 12.81
C SER A 164 3.01 -19.24 13.88
N GLU A 165 4.32 -19.02 13.79
CA GLU A 165 5.08 -18.10 14.65
C GLU A 165 4.55 -16.67 14.56
N ALA A 166 4.29 -16.18 13.34
CA ALA A 166 3.70 -14.85 13.14
C ALA A 166 2.32 -14.75 13.81
N LYS A 167 1.46 -15.76 13.64
CA LYS A 167 0.12 -15.81 14.27
C LYS A 167 0.20 -15.86 15.79
N GLU A 168 1.14 -16.61 16.36
CA GLU A 168 1.32 -16.75 17.80
C GLU A 168 1.89 -15.48 18.44
N TYR A 169 2.83 -14.82 17.77
CA TYR A 169 3.33 -13.50 18.17
C TYR A 169 2.22 -12.43 18.17
N ILE A 170 1.35 -12.44 17.17
CA ILE A 170 0.16 -11.56 17.10
C ILE A 170 -0.82 -11.84 18.25
N LYS A 171 -0.99 -13.10 18.64
CA LYS A 171 -1.85 -13.48 19.78
C LYS A 171 -1.27 -13.01 21.10
N ASN A 172 0.04 -13.15 21.29
CA ASN A 172 0.71 -12.80 22.54
C ASN A 172 0.86 -11.28 22.73
N SER A 173 1.09 -10.52 21.66
CA SER A 173 1.13 -9.05 21.70
C SER A 173 -0.22 -8.38 22.01
N LYS A 174 -1.34 -9.11 21.85
CA LYS A 174 -2.67 -8.67 22.31
C LYS A 174 -2.89 -8.88 23.81
N ASN A 175 -2.24 -9.87 24.41
CA ASN A 175 -2.36 -10.15 25.85
C ASN A 175 -1.50 -9.23 26.72
N THR A 176 -0.38 -8.70 26.19
CA THR A 176 0.50 -7.79 26.94
C THR A 176 -0.03 -6.36 27.06
N LYS A 177 -1.10 -6.01 26.33
CA LYS A 177 -1.77 -4.69 26.44
C LYS A 177 -2.91 -4.65 27.47
N SER A 178 -3.09 -5.72 28.25
CA SER A 178 -4.14 -5.81 29.30
C SER A 178 -3.60 -5.64 30.72
N GLU A 179 -2.28 -5.47 30.89
CA GLU A 179 -1.62 -5.23 32.18
C GLU A 179 -0.72 -3.99 32.12
N VAL A 180 -1.28 -2.82 31.75
CA VAL A 180 -0.75 -1.50 32.12
C VAL A 180 -1.92 -0.54 32.31
#